data_AF-A0A540WQP5-F1
#
_entry.id   AF-A0A540WQP5-F1
#
_cell.length_a   1.000
_cell.length_b   1.000
_cell.length_c   1.000
_cell.angle_alpha   90.00
_cell.angle_beta   90.00
_cell.angle_gamma   90.00
#
_symmetry.space_group_name_H-M   'P 1'
#
loop_
_entity.id
_entity.type
_entity.pdbx_description
1 polymer ?
#
loop_
_entity_poly.entity_id
_entity_poly.type
_entity_poly.pdbx_seq_one_letter_code
_entity_poly.pdbx_strand_id
1 'polypeptide(L)'
;MTSSVIPETLRAPEPEVDGEPQAYPLDLEVLRAKLPDNLYWELGAPTKDPELLRKREEETRKWNEVFGRVQSGDATESEIHQYYDRRRKVSEDMLRFATTVLEEQGDKLPERDKGLYELSINMHRTRLSEYPRQEEESLAHRRSQEQRREQWRQGQPQP
;
A
#
# COMPACT_ATOMS: atom_id res chain seq x y z
N MET A 1 1.65 39.49 -9.99
CA MET A 1 1.80 38.81 -8.69
C MET A 1 0.80 39.44 -7.73
N THR A 2 -0.36 38.81 -7.53
CA THR A 2 -1.36 39.27 -6.56
C THR A 2 -1.44 38.24 -5.45
N SER A 3 -0.78 38.57 -4.34
CA SER A 3 -0.82 37.80 -3.10
C SER A 3 -2.25 37.90 -2.54
N SER A 4 -2.98 36.79 -2.55
CA SER A 4 -4.31 36.71 -1.94
C SER A 4 -4.10 36.43 -0.45
N VAL A 5 -4.04 37.50 0.35
CA VAL A 5 -4.08 37.39 1.80
C VAL A 5 -5.54 37.17 2.18
N ILE A 6 -5.86 35.98 2.66
CA ILE A 6 -7.19 35.66 3.18
C ILE A 6 -7.47 36.62 4.36
N PRO A 7 -8.61 37.33 4.37
CA PRO A 7 -8.95 38.20 5.50
C PRO A 7 -9.06 37.36 6.79
N GLU A 8 -8.50 37.88 7.87
CA GLU A 8 -8.31 37.17 9.14
C GLU A 8 -9.63 36.64 9.75
N THR A 9 -10.76 37.24 9.36
CA THR A 9 -12.12 36.82 9.73
C THR A 9 -12.60 35.52 9.06
N LEU A 10 -11.93 35.07 8.00
CA LEU A 10 -12.21 33.81 7.29
C LEU A 10 -11.18 32.71 7.61
N ARG A 11 -10.21 32.98 8.49
CA ARG A 11 -9.32 31.95 9.00
C ARG A 11 -10.13 31.08 9.97
N ALA A 12 -10.27 29.80 9.64
CA ALA A 12 -10.83 28.84 10.60
C ALA A 12 -10.01 28.93 11.90
N PRO A 13 -10.65 28.92 13.09
CA PRO A 13 -9.89 28.90 14.34
C PRO A 13 -8.93 27.72 14.27
N GLU A 14 -7.65 27.99 14.45
CA GLU A 14 -6.69 26.92 14.66
C GLU A 14 -7.18 26.14 15.88
N PRO A 15 -7.24 24.80 15.82
CA PRO A 15 -7.69 24.03 16.97
C PRO A 15 -6.81 24.44 18.15
N GLU A 16 -7.42 25.00 19.19
CA GLU A 16 -6.76 25.24 20.48
C GLU A 16 -6.35 23.86 20.99
N VAL A 17 -5.08 23.50 20.74
CA VAL A 17 -4.47 22.32 21.34
C VAL A 17 -4.05 22.75 22.74
N ASP A 18 -5.02 22.84 23.64
CA ASP A 18 -4.75 23.05 25.06
C ASP A 18 -4.03 21.82 25.60
N GLY A 19 -2.70 21.92 25.70
CA GLY A 19 -1.82 20.92 26.30
C GLY A 19 -0.53 20.71 25.52
N GLU A 20 0.56 20.41 26.24
CA GLU A 20 1.78 19.89 25.61
C GLU A 20 1.42 18.68 24.74
N PRO A 21 2.03 18.51 23.54
CA PRO A 21 1.73 17.39 22.66
C PRO A 21 1.99 16.07 23.43
N GLN A 22 0.90 15.45 23.87
CA GLN A 22 0.98 14.20 24.61
C GLN A 22 1.58 13.16 23.67
N ALA A 23 2.64 12.48 24.13
CA ALA A 23 3.27 11.44 23.33
C ALA A 23 2.22 10.39 22.93
N TYR A 24 2.18 10.06 21.64
CA TYR A 24 1.24 9.07 21.12
C TYR A 24 1.42 7.74 21.86
N PRO A 25 0.36 7.08 22.35
CA PRO A 25 0.47 5.98 23.32
C PRO A 25 0.99 4.65 22.73
N LEU A 26 1.43 4.66 21.47
CA LEU A 26 1.93 3.49 20.76
C LEU A 26 3.44 3.32 20.96
N ASP A 27 3.84 2.20 21.55
CA ASP A 27 5.23 1.78 21.68
C ASP A 27 5.63 0.94 20.45
N LEU A 28 6.30 1.60 19.49
CA LEU A 28 6.77 0.97 18.27
C LEU A 28 7.97 0.05 18.47
N GLU A 29 8.78 0.25 19.51
CA GLU A 29 9.96 -0.60 19.77
C GLU A 29 9.54 -1.97 20.28
N VAL A 30 8.54 -2.03 21.16
CA VAL A 30 7.92 -3.30 21.58
C VAL A 30 7.31 -4.04 20.39
N LEU A 31 6.61 -3.33 19.50
CA LEU A 31 6.02 -3.93 18.31
C LEU A 31 7.10 -4.42 17.34
N ARG A 32 8.20 -3.67 17.16
CA ARG A 32 9.33 -4.07 16.31
C ARG A 32 10.02 -5.30 16.86
N ALA A 33 10.20 -5.41 18.17
CA ALA A 33 10.76 -6.61 18.78
C ALA A 33 9.89 -7.86 18.56
N LYS A 34 8.56 -7.72 18.55
CA LYS A 34 7.63 -8.84 18.26
C LYS A 34 7.53 -9.19 16.78
N LEU A 35 7.66 -8.19 15.91
CA LEU A 35 7.46 -8.31 14.47
C LEU A 35 8.70 -7.85 13.69
N PRO A 36 9.92 -8.39 13.96
CA PRO A 36 11.16 -7.82 13.44
C PRO A 36 11.20 -7.83 11.90
N ASP A 37 10.66 -8.87 11.28
CA ASP A 37 10.68 -9.09 9.82
C ASP A 37 9.42 -8.59 9.11
N ASN A 38 8.63 -7.72 9.74
CA ASN A 38 7.39 -7.22 9.16
C ASN A 38 7.66 -6.05 8.20
N LEU A 39 7.12 -6.14 6.98
CA LEU A 39 7.26 -5.10 5.96
C LEU A 39 6.71 -3.72 6.37
N TYR A 40 5.90 -3.61 7.43
CA TYR A 40 5.50 -2.33 8.01
C TYR A 40 6.71 -1.43 8.31
N TRP A 41 7.80 -1.98 8.84
CA TRP A 41 8.98 -1.18 9.17
C TRP A 41 9.64 -0.57 7.93
N GLU A 42 9.66 -1.34 6.85
CA GLU A 42 10.26 -0.92 5.60
C GLU A 42 9.36 -0.01 4.78
N LEU A 43 8.04 -0.12 4.91
CA LEU A 43 7.08 0.53 4.00
C LEU A 43 6.18 1.57 4.67
N GLY A 44 5.74 1.33 5.91
CA GLY A 44 4.67 2.09 6.56
C GLY A 44 5.12 2.92 7.77
N ALA A 45 6.17 2.51 8.47
CA ALA A 45 6.64 3.20 9.66
C ALA A 45 7.04 4.65 9.33
N PRO A 46 6.58 5.65 10.10
CA PRO A 46 7.02 7.03 9.95
C PRO A 46 8.54 7.13 10.08
N THR A 47 9.18 7.77 9.11
CA THR A 47 10.64 7.93 9.09
C THR A 47 11.04 9.26 8.48
N LYS A 48 12.17 9.79 8.93
CA LYS A 48 12.87 10.94 8.33
C LYS A 48 14.20 10.53 7.69
N ASP A 49 14.52 9.24 7.70
CA ASP A 49 15.75 8.71 7.11
C ASP A 49 15.68 8.83 5.57
N PRO A 50 16.53 9.65 4.94
CA PRO A 50 16.51 9.88 3.51
C PRO A 50 16.81 8.61 2.69
N GLU A 51 17.65 7.69 3.19
CA GLU A 51 17.98 6.46 2.44
C GLU A 51 16.80 5.49 2.42
N LEU A 52 16.10 5.36 3.54
CA LEU A 52 14.88 4.55 3.60
C LEU A 52 13.78 5.14 2.72
N LEU A 53 13.61 6.46 2.68
CA LEU A 53 12.66 7.12 1.79
C LEU A 53 13.01 6.88 0.32
N ARG A 54 14.28 7.03 -0.07
CA ARG A 54 14.75 6.72 -1.43
C ARG A 54 14.47 5.26 -1.79
N LYS A 55 14.75 4.30 -0.90
CA LYS A 55 14.45 2.88 -1.10
C LYS A 55 12.95 2.66 -1.35
N ARG A 56 12.08 3.28 -0.55
CA ARG A 56 10.61 3.19 -0.70
C ARG A 56 10.14 3.73 -2.06
N GLU A 57 10.70 4.85 -2.51
CA GLU A 57 10.40 5.43 -3.82
C GLU A 57 10.82 4.51 -4.97
N GLU A 58 12.03 3.94 -4.89
CA GLU A 58 12.56 3.00 -5.88
C GLU A 58 11.72 1.72 -5.97
N GLU A 59 11.34 1.15 -4.83
CA GLU A 59 10.43 0.01 -4.80
C GLU A 59 9.06 0.36 -5.38
N THR A 60 8.50 1.51 -5.00
CA THR A 60 7.20 1.97 -5.52
C THR A 60 7.25 2.10 -7.04
N ARG A 61 8.30 2.72 -7.58
CA ARG A 61 8.51 2.83 -9.03
C ARG A 61 8.58 1.46 -9.70
N LYS A 62 9.41 0.55 -9.18
CA LYS A 62 9.54 -0.82 -9.72
C LYS A 62 8.17 -1.50 -9.81
N TRP A 63 7.39 -1.48 -8.73
CA TRP A 63 6.11 -2.18 -8.70
C TRP A 63 5.01 -1.49 -9.49
N ASN A 64 5.08 -0.17 -9.65
CA ASN A 64 4.19 0.58 -10.55
C ASN A 64 4.45 0.23 -12.03
N GLU A 65 5.70 0.02 -12.42
CA GLU A 65 6.03 -0.43 -13.78
C GLU A 65 5.49 -1.83 -14.05
N VAL A 66 5.64 -2.77 -13.11
CA VAL A 66 5.03 -4.10 -13.23
C VAL A 66 3.51 -3.99 -13.31
N PHE A 67 2.91 -3.19 -12.43
CA PHE A 67 1.46 -2.97 -12.44
C PHE A 67 0.95 -2.41 -13.76
N GLY A 68 1.66 -1.46 -14.38
CA GLY A 68 1.33 -0.94 -15.71
C GLY A 68 1.30 -2.03 -16.77
N ARG A 69 2.32 -2.91 -16.79
CA ARG A 69 2.38 -4.05 -17.71
C ARG A 69 1.30 -5.11 -17.43
N VAL A 70 0.97 -5.34 -16.16
CA VAL A 70 -0.13 -6.24 -15.77
C VAL A 70 -1.45 -5.71 -16.33
N GLN A 71 -1.72 -4.41 -16.17
CA GLN A 71 -2.94 -3.78 -16.67
C GLN A 71 -3.03 -3.74 -18.20
N SER A 72 -1.91 -3.56 -18.91
CA SER A 72 -1.90 -3.57 -20.39
C SER A 72 -1.94 -5.00 -20.97
N GLY A 73 -1.70 -6.02 -20.14
CA GLY A 73 -1.56 -7.41 -20.57
C GLY A 73 -0.24 -7.72 -21.28
N ASP A 74 0.77 -6.89 -21.06
CA ASP A 74 2.13 -7.06 -21.56
C ASP A 74 3.07 -7.72 -20.56
N ALA A 75 2.67 -7.80 -19.28
CA ALA A 75 3.43 -8.54 -18.28
C ALA A 75 3.52 -10.02 -18.66
N THR A 76 4.67 -10.62 -18.38
CA THR A 76 4.85 -12.07 -18.40
C THR A 76 4.03 -12.74 -17.30
N GLU A 77 3.75 -14.03 -17.45
CA GLU A 77 3.06 -14.82 -16.42
C GLU A 77 3.82 -14.79 -15.09
N SER A 78 5.15 -14.93 -15.14
CA SER A 78 6.01 -14.80 -13.96
C SER A 78 5.93 -13.42 -13.30
N GLU A 79 5.86 -12.33 -14.07
CA GLU A 79 5.68 -10.98 -13.52
C GLU A 79 4.31 -10.79 -12.86
N ILE A 80 3.25 -11.39 -13.42
CA ILE A 80 1.90 -11.36 -12.83
C ILE A 80 1.93 -12.08 -11.47
N HIS A 81 2.47 -13.29 -11.40
CA HIS A 81 2.59 -14.03 -10.14
C HIS A 81 3.41 -13.27 -9.10
N GLN A 82 4.60 -12.77 -9.47
CA GLN A 82 5.45 -11.99 -8.57
C GLN A 82 4.75 -10.73 -8.04
N TYR A 83 3.95 -10.06 -8.88
CA TYR A 83 3.18 -8.89 -8.49
C TYR A 83 2.14 -9.23 -7.42
N TYR A 84 1.32 -10.27 -7.65
CA TYR A 84 0.29 -10.68 -6.68
C TYR A 84 0.87 -11.30 -5.41
N ASP A 85 1.97 -12.07 -5.52
CA ASP A 85 2.69 -12.61 -4.36
C ASP A 85 3.19 -11.50 -3.44
N ARG A 86 3.80 -10.44 -4.01
CA ARG A 86 4.21 -9.30 -3.19
C ARG A 86 3.02 -8.59 -2.55
N ARG A 87 1.94 -8.36 -3.31
CA ARG A 87 0.74 -7.69 -2.75
C ARG A 87 0.12 -8.50 -1.62
N ARG A 88 0.11 -9.82 -1.73
CA ARG A 88 -0.31 -10.75 -0.69
C ARG A 88 0.57 -10.58 0.54
N LYS A 89 1.89 -10.69 0.40
CA LYS A 89 2.86 -10.54 1.49
C LYS A 89 2.74 -9.19 2.20
N VAL A 90 2.62 -8.08 1.45
CA VAL A 90 2.40 -6.75 2.03
C VAL A 90 1.10 -6.71 2.83
N SER A 91 0.01 -7.26 2.31
CA SER A 91 -1.28 -7.25 3.02
C SER A 91 -1.27 -8.15 4.26
N GLU A 92 -0.63 -9.31 4.20
CA GLU A 92 -0.45 -10.20 5.34
C GLU A 92 0.35 -9.54 6.47
N ASP A 93 1.45 -8.86 6.13
CA ASP A 93 2.29 -8.20 7.12
C ASP A 93 1.59 -6.98 7.74
N MET A 94 0.88 -6.18 6.96
CA MET A 94 0.09 -5.05 7.47
C MET A 94 -1.08 -5.53 8.34
N LEU A 95 -1.73 -6.62 7.95
CA LEU A 95 -2.78 -7.28 8.74
C LEU A 95 -2.24 -7.77 10.08
N ARG A 96 -1.09 -8.46 10.07
CA ARG A 96 -0.42 -8.93 11.28
C ARG A 96 -0.04 -7.77 12.19
N PHE A 97 0.54 -6.70 11.64
CA PHE A 97 0.90 -5.50 12.39
C PHE A 97 -0.32 -4.87 13.06
N ALA A 98 -1.38 -4.56 12.29
CA ALA A 98 -2.58 -3.93 12.82
C ALA A 98 -3.28 -4.77 13.88
N THR A 99 -3.33 -6.09 13.69
CA THR A 99 -3.89 -7.03 14.67
C THR A 99 -3.09 -7.02 15.97
N THR A 100 -1.76 -7.13 15.89
CA THR A 100 -0.89 -7.08 17.07
C THR A 100 -0.97 -5.75 17.81
N VAL A 101 -1.13 -4.62 17.10
CA VAL A 101 -1.34 -3.31 17.75
C VAL A 101 -2.59 -3.32 18.62
N LEU A 102 -3.73 -3.79 18.08
CA LEU A 102 -4.98 -3.85 18.82
C LEU A 102 -4.92 -4.83 20.00
N GLU A 103 -4.30 -5.99 19.82
CA GLU A 103 -4.19 -7.02 20.86
C GLU A 103 -3.31 -6.57 22.04
N GLU A 104 -2.21 -5.87 21.78
CA GLU A 104 -1.19 -5.58 22.80
C GLU A 104 -1.32 -4.18 23.41
N GLN A 105 -1.79 -3.23 22.60
CA GLN A 105 -1.78 -1.81 22.96
C GLN A 105 -3.14 -1.14 22.69
N GLY A 106 -4.13 -1.89 22.18
CA GLY A 106 -5.45 -1.37 21.84
C GLY A 106 -6.09 -0.58 22.98
N ASP A 107 -6.06 -1.09 24.21
CA ASP A 107 -6.67 -0.42 25.38
C ASP A 107 -6.09 0.98 25.68
N LYS A 108 -4.88 1.26 25.22
CA LYS A 108 -4.22 2.56 25.38
C LYS A 108 -4.52 3.53 24.25
N LEU A 109 -5.08 3.04 23.14
CA LEU A 109 -5.39 3.85 21.97
C LEU A 109 -6.71 4.62 22.15
N PRO A 110 -6.79 5.86 21.65
CA PRO A 110 -8.07 6.54 21.47
C PRO A 110 -9.01 5.72 20.59
N GLU A 111 -10.31 5.80 20.85
CA GLU A 111 -11.33 5.02 20.13
C GLU A 111 -11.28 5.22 18.62
N ARG A 112 -11.02 6.45 18.19
CA ARG A 112 -10.80 6.79 16.77
C ARG A 112 -9.71 5.92 16.15
N ASP A 113 -8.59 5.74 16.84
CA ASP A 113 -7.42 5.08 16.29
C ASP A 113 -7.60 3.56 16.29
N LYS A 114 -8.28 3.01 17.30
CA LYS A 114 -8.74 1.62 17.28
C LYS A 114 -9.57 1.33 16.03
N GLY A 115 -10.56 2.20 15.75
CA GLY A 115 -11.40 2.08 14.56
C GLY A 115 -10.60 2.15 13.24
N LEU A 116 -9.51 2.93 13.18
CA LEU A 116 -8.62 2.96 12.01
C LEU A 116 -7.86 1.64 11.82
N TYR A 117 -7.39 1.01 12.89
CA TYR A 117 -6.76 -0.30 12.82
C TYR A 117 -7.76 -1.40 12.43
N GLU A 118 -8.96 -1.40 13.00
CA GLU A 118 -10.03 -2.34 12.63
C GLU A 118 -10.42 -2.22 11.16
N LEU A 119 -10.56 -0.99 10.67
CA LEU A 119 -10.79 -0.72 9.25
C LEU A 119 -9.65 -1.25 8.39
N SER A 120 -8.40 -0.98 8.77
CA SER A 120 -7.21 -1.47 8.07
C SER A 120 -7.19 -3.00 7.98
N ILE A 121 -7.49 -3.68 9.09
CA ILE A 121 -7.62 -5.15 9.16
C ILE A 121 -8.66 -5.65 8.16
N ASN A 122 -9.85 -5.05 8.15
CA ASN A 122 -10.92 -5.44 7.23
C ASN A 122 -10.52 -5.21 5.77
N MET A 123 -9.91 -4.07 5.45
CA MET A 123 -9.42 -3.78 4.10
C MET A 123 -8.37 -4.81 3.63
N HIS A 124 -7.43 -5.21 4.49
CA HIS A 124 -6.42 -6.20 4.13
C HIS A 124 -6.99 -7.61 3.99
N ARG A 125 -7.96 -8.02 4.83
CA ARG A 125 -8.68 -9.29 4.66
C ARG A 125 -9.42 -9.34 3.31
N THR A 126 -10.14 -8.28 2.97
CA THR A 126 -10.84 -8.19 1.68
C THR A 126 -9.86 -8.21 0.50
N ARG A 127 -8.72 -7.51 0.59
CA ARG A 127 -7.69 -7.57 -0.46
C ARG A 127 -7.18 -8.99 -0.66
N LEU A 128 -6.88 -9.70 0.43
CA LEU A 128 -6.37 -11.07 0.39
C LEU A 128 -7.38 -12.05 -0.23
N SER A 129 -8.68 -11.89 0.06
CA SER A 129 -9.72 -12.74 -0.56
C SER A 129 -9.86 -12.48 -2.06
N GLU A 130 -9.58 -11.26 -2.51
CA GLU A 130 -9.75 -10.87 -3.92
C GLU A 130 -8.53 -11.19 -4.80
N TYR A 131 -7.32 -11.29 -4.24
CA TYR A 131 -6.11 -11.47 -5.04
C TYR A 131 -6.13 -12.70 -5.96
N PRO A 132 -6.61 -13.89 -5.56
CA PRO A 132 -6.68 -15.04 -6.47
C PRO A 132 -7.52 -14.75 -7.73
N ARG A 133 -8.68 -14.10 -7.55
CA ARG A 133 -9.55 -13.70 -8.67
C ARG A 133 -8.86 -12.67 -9.58
N GLN A 134 -8.27 -11.64 -8.99
CA GLN A 134 -7.58 -10.59 -9.74
C GLN A 134 -6.36 -11.12 -10.52
N GLU A 135 -5.64 -12.08 -9.93
CA GLU A 135 -4.52 -12.76 -10.57
C GLU A 135 -4.98 -13.58 -11.77
N GLU A 136 -6.03 -14.39 -11.61
CA GLU A 136 -6.62 -15.16 -12.72
C GLU A 136 -7.10 -14.25 -13.85
N GLU A 137 -7.77 -13.15 -13.54
CA GLU A 137 -8.21 -12.14 -14.51
C GLU A 137 -7.04 -11.52 -15.26
N SER A 138 -5.95 -11.23 -14.57
CA SER A 138 -4.73 -10.67 -15.18
C SER A 138 -4.07 -11.66 -16.14
N LEU A 139 -4.02 -12.93 -15.76
CA LEU A 139 -3.53 -14.03 -16.61
C LEU A 139 -4.43 -14.23 -17.84
N ALA A 140 -5.76 -14.17 -17.66
CA ALA A 140 -6.71 -14.25 -18.77
C ALA A 140 -6.56 -13.06 -19.73
N HIS A 141 -6.38 -11.85 -19.20
CA HIS A 141 -6.15 -10.65 -20.01
C HIS A 141 -4.87 -10.77 -20.84
N ARG A 142 -3.77 -11.21 -20.24
CA ARG A 142 -2.51 -11.51 -20.93
C ARG A 142 -2.72 -12.51 -22.08
N ARG A 143 -3.37 -13.65 -21.83
CA ARG A 143 -3.64 -14.66 -22.87
C ARG A 143 -4.43 -14.07 -24.04
N SER A 144 -5.43 -13.24 -23.75
CA SER A 144 -6.22 -12.55 -24.79
C SER A 144 -5.36 -11.60 -25.63
N GLN A 145 -4.45 -10.84 -25.01
CA GLN A 145 -3.52 -9.97 -25.73
C GLN A 145 -2.54 -10.75 -26.60
N GLU A 146 -2.01 -11.87 -26.11
CA GLU A 146 -1.11 -12.72 -26.89
C GLU A 146 -1.79 -13.33 -28.11
N GLN A 147 -3.03 -13.80 -27.97
CA GLN A 147 -3.82 -14.28 -29.10
C GLN A 147 -4.05 -13.18 -30.15
N ARG A 148 -4.37 -11.95 -29.73
CA ARG A 148 -4.51 -10.80 -30.64
C ARG A 148 -3.21 -10.49 -31.39
N ARG A 149 -2.07 -10.51 -30.68
CA ARG A 149 -0.75 -10.29 -31.29
C ARG A 149 -0.41 -11.37 -32.31
N GLU A 150 -0.74 -12.62 -32.02
CA GLU A 150 -0.50 -13.74 -32.92
C GLU A 150 -1.37 -13.67 -34.18
N GLN A 151 -2.66 -13.40 -34.04
CA GLN A 151 -3.56 -13.19 -35.18
C GLN A 151 -3.10 -12.05 -36.08
N TRP A 152 -2.62 -10.95 -35.49
CA TRP A 152 -2.07 -9.83 -36.24
C TRP A 152 -0.81 -10.23 -37.03
N ARG A 153 0.11 -10.99 -36.42
CA ARG A 153 1.32 -11.50 -37.11
C ARG A 153 0.98 -12.41 -38.29
N GLN A 154 -0.02 -13.28 -38.15
CA GLN A 154 -0.45 -14.20 -39.20
C GLN A 154 -1.17 -13.49 -40.36
N GLY A 155 -1.77 -12.33 -40.10
CA GLY A 155 -2.45 -11.50 -41.11
C GLY A 155 -1.54 -10.53 -41.88
N GLN A 156 -0.25 -10.43 -41.55
CA GLN A 156 0.69 -9.60 -42.30
C GLN A 156 1.28 -10.37 -43.50
N PRO A 157 1.32 -9.79 -44.72
CA PRO A 157 2.10 -10.37 -45.80
C PRO A 157 3.59 -10.34 -45.42
N GLN A 158 4.26 -11.49 -45.52
CA GLN A 158 5.72 -11.58 -45.34
C GLN A 158 6.42 -10.71 -46.40
N PRO A 159 7.47 -9.94 -46.02
CA PRO A 159 8.27 -9.19 -46.99
C PRO A 159 9.01 -10.10 -47.97
#